data_AF-A0A358PG08-F1
#
_entry.id   AF-A0A358PG08-F1
#
_cell.length_a   1.000
_cell.length_b   1.000
_cell.length_c   1.000
_cell.angle_alpha   90.00
_cell.angle_beta   90.00
_cell.angle_gamma   90.00
#
_symmetry.space_group_name_H-M   'P 1'
#
loop_
_entity.id
_entity.type
_entity.pdbx_description
1 polymer ?
#
loop_
_entity_poly.entity_id
_entity_poly.type
_entity_poly.pdbx_seq_one_letter_code
_entity_poly.pdbx_strand_id
1 'polypeptide(L)'
;GFIAMCAFSNSVFVGLPMNTGLFGDEAVPYVMCFYIVNTTLFWTIGNYLISRSGEGEKRGGILHNLKKIVSPPLVALAVCLPLAALGVKMPQPVVKLSGYMGNIVTPLALFYIGYALYEYGFKSLKPDRCMLAVMGMRFIAAPLIMLVLCKLFGLSGMPSGVLVIESAMPVMTQAVVVAAANDADESFVAAGMSLTTLGCFIFVPLLMLLMDAVGLV
;
A
#
# COMPACT_ATOMS: atom_id res chain seq x y z
N GLY A 1 4.16 -12.00 -6.32
CA GLY A 1 3.01 -11.64 -5.46
C GLY A 1 3.37 -11.55 -3.97
N PHE A 2 3.68 -12.68 -3.33
CA PHE A 2 3.88 -12.80 -1.88
C PHE A 2 4.74 -11.71 -1.22
N ILE A 3 5.97 -11.50 -1.69
CA ILE A 3 6.90 -10.51 -1.09
C ILE A 3 6.31 -9.10 -1.14
N ALA A 4 5.67 -8.74 -2.26
CA ALA A 4 5.05 -7.43 -2.41
C ALA A 4 3.90 -7.24 -1.40
N MET A 5 3.11 -8.29 -1.13
CA MET A 5 2.07 -8.24 -0.10
C MET A 5 2.64 -8.05 1.31
N CYS A 6 3.76 -8.70 1.63
CA CYS A 6 4.46 -8.51 2.90
C CYS A 6 5.11 -7.12 3.04
N ALA A 7 5.48 -6.46 1.94
CA ALA A 7 6.30 -5.24 1.96
C ALA A 7 5.55 -3.92 1.70
N PHE A 8 4.49 -3.89 0.86
CA PHE A 8 3.70 -2.68 0.57
C PHE A 8 2.29 -2.64 1.19
N SER A 9 1.96 -1.53 1.86
CA SER A 9 0.69 -1.31 2.57
C SER A 9 -0.26 -0.38 1.82
N ASN A 10 -1.54 -0.49 2.13
CA ASN A 10 -2.58 0.40 1.63
C ASN A 10 -2.69 1.70 2.44
N SER A 11 -1.76 2.61 2.19
CA SER A 11 -1.61 3.82 2.98
C SER A 11 -2.66 4.91 2.71
N VAL A 12 -3.13 5.07 1.48
CA VAL A 12 -4.06 6.17 1.17
C VAL A 12 -5.52 5.74 1.28
N PHE A 13 -5.86 4.50 0.90
CA PHE A 13 -7.27 4.10 0.93
C PHE A 13 -7.72 3.62 2.31
N VAL A 14 -6.83 3.01 3.08
CA VAL A 14 -7.13 2.54 4.45
C VAL A 14 -6.37 3.34 5.49
N GLY A 15 -5.07 3.57 5.27
CA GLY A 15 -4.21 4.28 6.23
C GLY A 15 -4.64 5.72 6.51
N LEU A 16 -4.88 6.53 5.47
CA LEU A 16 -5.27 7.93 5.61
C LEU A 16 -6.54 8.11 6.44
N PRO A 17 -7.71 7.51 6.11
CA PRO A 17 -8.90 7.68 6.93
C PRO A 17 -8.73 7.13 8.35
N MET A 18 -7.91 6.09 8.53
CA MET A 18 -7.62 5.55 9.87
C MET A 18 -6.81 6.53 10.71
N ASN A 19 -5.73 7.07 10.15
CA ASN A 19 -4.84 8.01 10.85
C ASN A 19 -5.53 9.34 11.09
N THR A 20 -6.32 9.87 10.16
CA THR A 20 -7.10 11.09 10.40
C THR A 20 -8.19 10.87 11.45
N GLY A 21 -8.78 9.68 11.51
CA GLY A 21 -9.75 9.32 12.56
C GLY A 21 -9.14 9.27 13.96
N LEU A 22 -7.87 8.90 14.08
CA LEU A 22 -7.17 8.79 15.36
C LEU A 22 -6.46 10.06 15.81
N PHE A 23 -5.76 10.71 14.89
CA PHE A 23 -4.83 11.79 15.18
C PHE A 23 -5.29 13.13 14.59
N GLY A 24 -6.43 13.16 13.90
CA GLY A 24 -6.94 14.34 13.20
C GLY A 24 -6.16 14.67 11.93
N ASP A 25 -6.45 15.83 11.35
CA ASP A 25 -5.86 16.28 10.09
C ASP A 25 -4.35 16.56 10.20
N GLU A 26 -3.83 16.71 11.41
CA GLU A 26 -2.40 16.87 11.68
C GLU A 26 -1.58 15.63 11.28
N ALA A 27 -2.21 14.45 11.16
CA ALA A 27 -1.54 13.24 10.68
C ALA A 27 -1.27 13.22 9.17
N VAL A 28 -2.02 14.01 8.38
CA VAL A 28 -1.99 13.96 6.91
C VAL A 28 -0.56 14.11 6.35
N PRO A 29 0.28 15.06 6.79
CA PRO A 29 1.65 15.17 6.28
C PRO A 29 2.49 13.91 6.53
N TYR A 30 2.36 13.27 7.69
CA TYR A 30 3.11 12.07 8.03
C TYR A 30 2.65 10.87 7.20
N VAL A 31 1.34 10.72 6.98
CA VAL A 31 0.77 9.72 6.07
C VAL A 31 1.27 9.93 4.65
N MET A 32 1.31 11.17 4.16
CA MET A 32 1.77 11.48 2.81
C MET A 32 3.27 11.19 2.64
N CYS A 33 4.10 11.47 3.65
CA CYS A 33 5.51 11.08 3.66
C CYS A 33 5.68 9.55 3.56
N PHE A 34 4.95 8.79 4.39
CA PHE A 34 4.95 7.34 4.30
C PHE A 34 4.50 6.86 2.92
N TYR A 35 3.40 7.41 2.41
CA TYR A 35 2.84 7.07 1.11
C TYR A 35 3.82 7.30 -0.04
N ILE A 36 4.54 8.42 -0.06
CA ILE A 36 5.53 8.74 -1.09
C ILE A 36 6.62 7.67 -1.11
N VAL A 37 7.16 7.30 0.05
CA VAL A 37 8.20 6.27 0.16
C VAL A 37 7.63 4.90 -0.24
N ASN A 38 6.47 4.52 0.31
CA ASN A 38 5.85 3.23 0.07
C ASN A 38 5.49 3.02 -1.41
N THR A 39 4.87 4.03 -2.03
CA THR A 39 4.48 4.04 -3.44
C THR A 39 5.69 4.03 -4.36
N THR A 40 6.74 4.79 -4.02
CA THR A 40 7.98 4.79 -4.81
C THR A 40 8.63 3.42 -4.79
N LEU A 41 8.75 2.80 -3.62
CA LEU A 41 9.31 1.45 -3.48
C LEU A 41 8.41 0.39 -4.14
N PHE A 42 7.09 0.54 -4.08
CA PHE A 42 6.16 -0.37 -4.73
C PHE A 42 6.34 -0.32 -6.25
N TRP A 43 6.33 0.87 -6.86
CA TRP A 43 6.42 0.99 -8.31
C TRP A 43 7.81 0.68 -8.87
N THR A 44 8.85 0.70 -8.04
CA THR A 44 10.21 0.27 -8.40
C THR A 44 10.42 -1.22 -8.12
N ILE A 45 10.49 -1.62 -6.85
CA ILE A 45 10.83 -2.97 -6.40
C ILE A 45 9.60 -3.89 -6.44
N GLY A 46 8.46 -3.44 -5.92
CA GLY A 46 7.23 -4.24 -5.87
C GLY A 46 6.74 -4.68 -7.24
N ASN A 47 6.66 -3.74 -8.19
CA ASN A 47 6.27 -3.97 -9.57
C ASN A 47 7.24 -4.94 -10.25
N TYR A 48 8.54 -4.79 -10.04
CA TYR A 48 9.55 -5.72 -10.55
C TYR A 48 9.36 -7.14 -9.99
N LEU A 49 9.16 -7.27 -8.68
CA LEU A 49 8.95 -8.57 -8.02
C LEU A 49 7.66 -9.27 -8.50
N ILE A 50 6.58 -8.51 -8.71
CA ILE A 50 5.33 -9.05 -9.24
C ILE A 50 5.51 -9.46 -10.70
N SER A 51 6.10 -8.58 -11.53
CA SER A 51 6.35 -8.84 -12.95
C SER A 51 7.23 -10.07 -13.18
N ARG A 52 8.19 -10.34 -12.30
CA ARG A 52 9.05 -11.53 -12.38
C ARG A 52 8.30 -12.83 -12.05
N SER A 53 7.17 -12.74 -11.36
CA SER A 53 6.37 -13.91 -10.95
C SER A 53 5.38 -14.36 -12.02
N GLY A 54 5.17 -13.59 -13.09
CA GLY A 54 4.25 -13.95 -14.18
C GLY A 54 4.85 -14.92 -15.19
N GLU A 55 4.01 -15.77 -15.79
CA GLU A 55 4.44 -16.80 -16.75
C GLU A 55 4.88 -16.23 -18.11
N GLY A 56 4.53 -14.98 -18.40
CA GLY A 56 4.95 -14.25 -19.59
C GLY A 56 6.39 -13.74 -19.50
N GLU A 57 7.38 -14.64 -19.48
CA GLU A 57 8.80 -14.30 -19.54
C GLU A 57 9.16 -13.74 -20.94
N LYS A 58 8.65 -12.56 -21.30
CA LYS A 58 9.38 -11.69 -22.23
C LYS A 58 10.53 -11.11 -21.43
N ARG A 59 11.68 -11.82 -21.45
CA ARG A 59 13.00 -11.27 -21.13
C ARG A 59 13.32 -10.10 -22.07
N GLY A 60 12.58 -9.01 -21.95
CA GLY A 60 12.97 -7.76 -22.53
C GLY A 60 14.26 -7.34 -21.84
N GLY A 61 15.28 -6.99 -22.63
CA GLY A 61 16.58 -6.56 -22.10
C GLY A 61 16.45 -5.40 -21.10
N ILE A 62 17.57 -4.97 -20.53
CA ILE A 62 17.68 -3.91 -19.52
C ILE A 62 16.77 -2.68 -19.83
N LEU A 63 16.64 -2.29 -21.11
CA LEU A 63 15.75 -1.21 -21.57
C LEU A 63 14.24 -1.45 -21.41
N HIS A 64 13.75 -2.68 -21.55
CA HIS A 64 12.34 -3.02 -21.32
C HIS A 64 11.99 -2.96 -19.82
N ASN A 65 12.93 -3.38 -18.97
CA ASN A 65 12.81 -3.28 -17.52
C ASN A 65 12.92 -1.83 -17.03
N LEU A 66 13.79 -1.00 -17.63
CA LEU A 66 13.85 0.45 -17.35
C LEU A 66 12.55 1.19 -17.74
N LYS A 67 11.91 0.83 -18.86
CA LYS A 67 10.56 1.36 -19.20
C LYS A 67 9.48 0.91 -18.21
N LYS A 68 9.60 -0.28 -17.61
CA LYS A 68 8.70 -0.74 -16.54
C LYS A 68 8.95 -0.05 -15.19
N ILE A 69 10.20 0.38 -14.93
CA ILE A 69 10.58 1.16 -13.73
C ILE A 69 10.08 2.61 -13.84
N VAL A 70 10.02 3.20 -15.05
CA VAL A 70 9.40 4.52 -15.26
C VAL A 70 7.89 4.33 -15.46
N SER A 71 7.20 3.95 -14.38
CA SER A 71 5.74 3.81 -14.39
C SER A 71 5.06 5.19 -14.39
N PRO A 72 3.86 5.33 -14.99
CA PRO A 72 3.13 6.60 -14.94
C PRO A 72 2.97 7.18 -13.52
N PRO A 73 2.72 6.37 -12.46
CA PRO A 73 2.70 6.86 -11.08
C PRO A 73 4.03 7.43 -10.58
N LEU A 74 5.17 6.82 -10.93
CA LEU A 74 6.49 7.34 -10.56
C LEU A 74 6.83 8.64 -11.30
N VAL A 75 6.46 8.74 -12.58
CA VAL A 75 6.63 9.98 -13.35
C VAL A 75 5.77 11.09 -12.75
N ALA A 76 4.51 10.78 -12.41
CA ALA A 76 3.62 11.73 -11.76
C ALA A 76 4.21 12.21 -10.42
N LEU A 77 4.72 11.30 -9.59
CA LEU A 77 5.36 11.65 -8.32
C LEU A 77 6.62 12.51 -8.54
N ALA A 78 7.48 12.13 -9.49
CA ALA A 78 8.70 12.86 -9.82
C ALA A 78 8.46 14.27 -10.37
N VAL A 79 7.33 14.52 -11.04
CA VAL A 79 6.95 15.85 -11.54
C VAL A 79 6.18 16.64 -10.49
N CYS A 80 5.20 16.04 -9.82
CA CYS A 80 4.34 16.73 -8.86
C CYS A 80 5.10 17.16 -7.60
N LEU A 81 6.06 16.36 -7.13
CA LEU A 81 6.76 16.65 -5.87
C LEU A 81 7.64 17.91 -5.95
N PRO A 82 8.46 18.11 -7.01
CA PRO A 82 9.14 19.39 -7.22
C PRO A 82 8.20 20.58 -7.44
N LEU A 83 7.11 20.39 -8.21
CA LEU A 83 6.13 21.46 -8.44
C LEU A 83 5.44 21.90 -7.13
N ALA A 84 5.11 20.95 -6.26
CA ALA A 84 4.57 21.22 -4.93
C ALA A 84 5.61 21.96 -4.06
N ALA A 85 6.88 21.54 -4.07
CA ALA A 85 7.96 22.18 -3.34
C ALA A 85 8.23 23.63 -3.80
N LEU A 86 8.07 23.90 -5.10
CA LEU A 86 8.18 25.25 -5.70
C LEU A 86 6.92 26.10 -5.50
N GLY A 87 5.87 25.58 -4.85
CA GLY A 87 4.61 26.28 -4.64
C GLY A 87 3.83 26.57 -5.93
N VAL A 88 4.11 25.83 -7.01
CA VAL A 88 3.46 26.03 -8.30
C VAL A 88 2.00 25.60 -8.20
N LYS A 89 1.09 26.58 -8.31
CA LYS A 89 -0.35 26.31 -8.32
C LYS A 89 -0.77 25.82 -9.70
N MET A 90 -1.24 24.59 -9.79
CA MET A 90 -1.82 24.09 -11.03
C MET A 90 -3.16 24.76 -11.35
N PRO A 91 -3.52 24.92 -12.63
CA PRO A 91 -4.82 25.44 -13.02
C PRO A 91 -5.96 24.61 -12.41
N GLN A 92 -7.00 25.28 -11.91
CA GLN A 92 -8.17 24.63 -11.30
C GLN A 92 -8.79 23.49 -12.12
N PRO A 93 -8.90 23.57 -13.47
CA PRO A 93 -9.40 22.45 -14.27
C PRO A 93 -8.54 21.18 -14.14
N VAL A 94 -7.21 21.33 -14.11
CA VAL A 94 -6.29 20.19 -14.00
C VAL A 94 -6.46 19.51 -12.65
N VAL A 95 -6.49 20.28 -11.57
CA VAL A 95 -6.68 19.77 -10.20
C VAL A 95 -7.99 19.01 -10.07
N LYS A 96 -9.09 19.58 -10.59
CA LYS A 96 -10.42 18.96 -10.54
C LYS A 96 -10.47 17.67 -11.36
N LEU A 97 -9.94 17.67 -12.59
CA LEU A 97 -9.90 16.48 -13.44
C LEU A 97 -9.06 15.37 -12.81
N SER A 98 -7.88 15.69 -12.27
CA SER A 98 -7.05 14.71 -11.56
C SER A 98 -7.76 14.16 -10.33
N GLY A 99 -8.49 15.00 -9.60
CA GLY A 99 -9.29 14.58 -8.44
C GLY A 99 -10.40 13.60 -8.83
N TYR A 100 -11.15 13.89 -9.91
CA TYR A 100 -12.20 12.98 -10.39
C TYR A 100 -11.64 11.63 -10.84
N MET A 101 -10.52 11.64 -11.59
CA MET A 101 -9.86 10.40 -12.00
C MET A 101 -9.40 9.61 -10.77
N GLY A 102 -8.72 10.26 -9.82
CA GLY A 102 -8.23 9.62 -8.58
C GLY A 102 -9.35 8.98 -7.75
N ASN A 103 -10.48 9.68 -7.60
CA ASN A 103 -11.62 9.20 -6.82
C ASN A 103 -12.34 7.98 -7.42
N ILE A 104 -12.23 7.78 -8.74
CA ILE A 104 -12.84 6.62 -9.43
C ILE A 104 -11.92 5.39 -9.41
N VAL A 105 -10.60 5.57 -9.23
CA VAL A 105 -9.64 4.45 -9.22
C VAL A 105 -9.94 3.47 -8.07
N THR A 106 -10.25 3.96 -6.87
CA THR A 106 -10.50 3.08 -5.70
C THR A 106 -11.75 2.21 -5.88
N PRO A 107 -12.93 2.76 -6.23
CA PRO A 107 -14.11 1.93 -6.48
C PRO A 107 -13.91 0.91 -7.59
N LEU A 108 -13.24 1.29 -8.69
CA LEU A 108 -12.95 0.36 -9.78
C LEU A 108 -12.01 -0.77 -9.36
N ALA A 109 -10.96 -0.45 -8.59
CA ALA A 109 -10.05 -1.47 -8.08
C ALA A 109 -10.78 -2.44 -7.13
N LEU A 110 -11.65 -1.94 -6.24
CA LEU A 110 -12.47 -2.77 -5.37
C LEU A 110 -13.44 -3.66 -6.16
N PHE A 111 -14.07 -3.13 -7.22
CA PHE A 111 -14.92 -3.93 -8.10
C PHE A 111 -14.14 -5.05 -8.77
N TYR A 112 -12.94 -4.75 -9.28
CA TYR A 112 -12.04 -5.73 -9.89
C TYR A 112 -11.59 -6.81 -8.89
N ILE A 113 -11.24 -6.43 -7.66
CA ILE A 113 -10.91 -7.39 -6.60
C ILE A 113 -12.12 -8.30 -6.30
N GLY A 114 -13.32 -7.74 -6.24
CA GLY A 114 -14.55 -8.51 -6.07
C GLY A 114 -14.77 -9.55 -7.18
N TYR A 115 -14.49 -9.17 -8.43
CA TYR A 115 -14.50 -10.08 -9.58
C TYR A 115 -13.44 -11.18 -9.45
N ALA A 116 -12.18 -10.82 -9.17
CA ALA A 116 -11.09 -11.78 -9.01
C ALA A 116 -11.36 -12.79 -7.88
N LEU A 117 -11.98 -12.34 -6.78
CA LEU A 117 -12.44 -13.22 -5.70
C LEU A 117 -13.58 -14.15 -6.13
N TYR A 118 -14.50 -13.67 -6.96
CA TYR A 118 -15.60 -14.47 -7.48
C TYR A 118 -15.07 -15.60 -8.37
N GLU A 119 -14.12 -15.31 -9.26
CA GLU A 119 -13.46 -16.34 -10.08
C GLU A 119 -12.65 -17.33 -9.24
N TYR A 120 -11.89 -16.85 -8.25
CA TYR A 120 -11.13 -17.71 -7.34
C TYR A 120 -12.04 -18.58 -6.44
N GLY A 121 -13.26 -18.10 -6.19
CA GLY A 121 -14.27 -18.75 -5.36
C GLY A 121 -14.05 -18.49 -3.85
N PHE A 122 -15.09 -17.98 -3.18
CA PHE A 122 -15.04 -17.69 -1.73
C PHE A 122 -14.67 -18.88 -0.85
N LYS A 123 -14.94 -20.12 -1.28
CA LYS A 123 -14.56 -21.34 -0.54
C LYS A 123 -13.04 -21.57 -0.51
N SER A 124 -12.33 -20.97 -1.46
CA SER A 124 -10.87 -21.01 -1.61
C SER A 124 -10.17 -19.94 -0.76
N LEU A 125 -10.91 -19.01 -0.13
CA LEU A 125 -10.41 -18.01 0.83
C LEU A 125 -10.12 -18.61 2.21
N LYS A 126 -9.44 -19.75 2.24
CA LYS A 126 -8.91 -20.29 3.49
C LYS A 126 -7.50 -19.75 3.67
N PRO A 127 -7.17 -19.18 4.85
CA PRO A 127 -5.81 -18.74 5.12
C PRO A 127 -4.90 -19.96 5.14
N ASP A 128 -4.17 -20.15 4.05
CA ASP A 128 -3.09 -21.13 3.98
C ASP A 128 -1.86 -20.60 4.75
N ARG A 129 -0.80 -21.40 4.79
CA ARG A 129 0.44 -21.02 5.49
C ARG A 129 1.04 -19.73 4.94
N CYS A 130 0.90 -19.47 3.64
CA CYS A 130 1.39 -18.25 3.00
C CYS A 130 0.57 -17.04 3.44
N MET A 131 -0.76 -17.12 3.45
CA MET A 131 -1.65 -16.04 3.89
C MET A 131 -1.43 -15.70 5.36
N LEU A 132 -1.28 -16.71 6.23
CA LEU A 132 -0.94 -16.49 7.63
C LEU A 132 0.42 -15.81 7.79
N ALA A 133 1.41 -16.17 6.98
CA ALA A 133 2.70 -15.50 6.97
C ALA A 133 2.57 -14.03 6.51
N VAL A 134 1.77 -13.73 5.48
CA VAL A 134 1.50 -12.34 5.06
C VAL A 134 0.86 -11.54 6.19
N MET A 135 -0.16 -12.10 6.85
CA MET A 135 -0.84 -11.43 7.98
C MET A 135 0.10 -11.20 9.15
N GLY A 136 0.93 -12.18 9.52
CA GLY A 136 1.93 -12.03 10.57
C GLY A 136 2.99 -10.98 10.21
N MET A 137 3.45 -10.96 8.95
CA MET A 137 4.39 -9.94 8.49
C MET A 137 3.77 -8.54 8.50
N ARG A 138 2.48 -8.42 8.15
CA ARG A 138 1.75 -7.15 8.08
C ARG A 138 1.38 -6.57 9.43
N PHE A 139 0.80 -7.40 10.31
CA PHE A 139 0.21 -6.93 11.55
C PHE A 139 1.14 -7.04 12.75
N ILE A 140 2.22 -7.82 12.64
CA ILE A 140 3.17 -8.04 13.74
C ILE A 140 4.56 -7.55 13.33
N ALA A 141 5.17 -8.13 12.29
CA ALA A 141 6.55 -7.82 11.96
C ALA A 141 6.74 -6.37 11.48
N ALA A 142 5.94 -5.88 10.54
CA ALA A 142 6.07 -4.54 9.99
C ALA A 142 5.87 -3.43 11.05
N PRO A 143 4.85 -3.47 11.92
CA PRO A 143 4.68 -2.50 13.00
C PRO A 143 5.81 -2.55 14.03
N LEU A 144 6.29 -3.75 14.38
CA LEU A 144 7.43 -3.89 15.29
C LEU A 144 8.72 -3.32 14.68
N ILE A 145 8.99 -3.60 13.41
CA ILE A 145 10.13 -3.03 12.69
C ILE A 145 10.00 -1.51 12.67
N MET A 146 8.80 -0.98 12.36
CA MET A 146 8.59 0.46 12.30
C MET A 146 8.75 1.12 13.67
N LEU A 147 8.26 0.48 14.75
CA LEU A 147 8.48 0.92 16.13
C LEU A 147 9.96 1.00 16.48
N VAL A 148 10.76 -0.01 16.11
CA VAL A 148 12.20 -0.01 16.32
C VAL A 148 12.86 1.11 15.52
N LEU A 149 12.49 1.29 14.25
CA LEU A 149 13.02 2.38 13.42
C LEU A 149 12.67 3.75 14.01
N CYS A 150 11.42 3.99 14.42
CA CYS A 150 11.02 5.23 15.08
C CYS A 150 11.89 5.51 16.31
N LYS A 151 12.11 4.51 17.17
CA LYS A 151 12.99 4.65 18.35
C LYS A 151 14.45 4.95 17.97
N LEU A 152 15.00 4.26 16.97
CA LEU A 152 16.38 4.47 16.51
C LEU A 152 16.61 5.87 15.94
N PHE A 153 15.61 6.43 15.25
CA PHE A 153 15.66 7.78 14.70
C PHE A 153 15.15 8.86 15.66
N GLY A 154 14.81 8.51 16.91
CA GLY A 154 14.34 9.45 17.93
C GLY A 154 12.96 10.05 17.66
N LEU A 155 12.14 9.41 16.82
CA LEU A 155 10.75 9.79 16.57
C LEU A 155 9.87 9.37 17.76
N SER A 156 9.12 10.32 18.31
CA SER A 156 8.18 10.10 19.42
C SER A 156 6.87 10.84 19.18
N GLY A 157 5.82 10.44 19.89
CA GLY A 157 4.48 11.02 19.78
C GLY A 157 3.78 10.69 18.46
N MET A 158 2.93 11.61 18.00
CA MET A 158 2.06 11.45 16.83
C MET A 158 2.78 10.96 15.55
N PRO A 159 3.96 11.48 15.14
CA PRO A 159 4.65 10.98 13.94
C PRO A 159 4.99 9.49 14.04
N SER A 160 5.47 9.03 15.20
CA SER A 160 5.74 7.60 15.42
C SER A 160 4.45 6.79 15.39
N GLY A 161 3.39 7.29 16.02
CA GLY A 161 2.07 6.66 16.01
C GLY A 161 1.54 6.42 14.59
N VAL A 162 1.55 7.48 13.77
CA VAL A 162 1.08 7.44 12.38
C VAL A 162 1.87 6.43 11.56
N LEU A 163 3.19 6.46 11.63
CA LEU A 163 4.06 5.57 10.84
C LEU A 163 3.87 4.09 11.20
N VAL A 164 3.69 3.79 12.49
CA VAL A 164 3.46 2.42 12.97
C VAL A 164 2.11 1.92 12.49
N ILE A 165 1.06 2.73 12.59
CA ILE A 165 -0.28 2.38 12.10
C ILE A 165 -0.27 2.21 10.57
N GLU A 166 0.39 3.09 9.83
CA GLU A 166 0.57 2.98 8.37
C GLU A 166 1.26 1.67 7.96
N SER A 167 2.23 1.20 8.75
CA SER A 167 2.91 -0.08 8.46
C SER A 167 2.01 -1.30 8.69
N ALA A 168 1.02 -1.18 9.59
CA ALA A 168 0.04 -2.20 9.92
C ALA A 168 -1.16 -2.23 8.96
N MET A 169 -1.20 -1.35 7.97
CA MET A 169 -2.28 -1.30 6.98
C MET A 169 -2.26 -2.54 6.07
N PRO A 170 -3.41 -2.92 5.48
CA PRO A 170 -3.52 -4.15 4.71
C PRO A 170 -2.71 -4.06 3.42
N VAL A 171 -2.66 -5.15 2.67
CA VAL A 171 -1.94 -5.19 1.39
C VAL A 171 -2.40 -4.07 0.45
N MET A 172 -1.45 -3.44 -0.25
CA MET A 172 -1.73 -2.38 -1.21
C MET A 172 -2.67 -2.84 -2.34
N THR A 173 -3.73 -2.07 -2.59
CA THR A 173 -4.73 -2.33 -3.65
C THR A 173 -4.11 -2.48 -5.05
N GLN A 174 -3.13 -1.63 -5.35
CA GLN A 174 -2.45 -1.63 -6.65
C GLN A 174 -1.70 -2.94 -6.94
N ALA A 175 -1.35 -3.74 -5.93
CA ALA A 175 -0.65 -5.01 -6.12
C ALA A 175 -1.47 -6.01 -6.94
N VAL A 176 -2.80 -6.01 -6.80
CA VAL A 176 -3.69 -6.89 -7.57
C VAL A 176 -3.75 -6.48 -9.02
N VAL A 177 -3.93 -5.18 -9.29
CA VAL A 177 -3.96 -4.65 -10.66
C VAL A 177 -2.64 -4.91 -11.38
N VAL A 178 -1.51 -4.76 -10.68
CA VAL A 178 -0.18 -5.05 -11.24
C VAL A 178 0.04 -6.54 -11.46
N ALA A 179 -0.48 -7.41 -10.59
CA ALA A 179 -0.40 -8.85 -10.78
C ALA A 179 -1.15 -9.28 -12.04
N ALA A 180 -2.39 -8.79 -12.21
CA ALA A 180 -3.21 -9.00 -13.37
C ALA A 180 -2.54 -8.52 -14.66
N ALA A 181 -2.04 -7.29 -14.67
CA ALA A 181 -1.39 -6.70 -15.83
C ALA A 181 -0.07 -7.39 -16.24
N ASN A 182 0.49 -8.27 -15.41
CA ASN A 182 1.71 -9.01 -15.69
C ASN A 182 1.50 -10.54 -15.74
N ASP A 183 0.26 -11.01 -15.89
CA ASP A 183 -0.07 -12.44 -15.93
C ASP A 183 0.53 -13.23 -14.74
N ALA A 184 0.59 -12.58 -13.58
CA ALA A 184 0.95 -13.20 -12.30
C ALA A 184 -0.31 -13.71 -11.61
N ASP A 185 -0.15 -14.46 -10.52
CA ASP A 185 -1.26 -14.99 -9.73
C ASP A 185 -2.08 -13.88 -9.04
N GLU A 186 -2.99 -13.27 -9.81
CA GLU A 186 -3.85 -12.16 -9.37
C GLU A 186 -4.86 -12.61 -8.32
N SER A 187 -5.34 -13.85 -8.42
CA SER A 187 -6.29 -14.46 -7.49
C SER A 187 -5.67 -14.61 -6.10
N PHE A 188 -4.42 -15.07 -6.01
CA PHE A 188 -3.69 -15.15 -4.75
C PHE A 188 -3.47 -13.77 -4.11
N VAL A 189 -3.10 -12.76 -4.91
CA VAL A 189 -2.89 -11.40 -4.39
C VAL A 189 -4.22 -10.76 -3.97
N ALA A 190 -5.30 -11.00 -4.70
CA ALA A 190 -6.65 -10.55 -4.35
C ALA A 190 -7.16 -11.19 -3.06
N ALA A 191 -6.96 -12.50 -2.90
CA ALA A 191 -7.27 -13.22 -1.68
C ALA A 191 -6.49 -12.65 -0.48
N GLY A 192 -5.18 -12.42 -0.63
CA GLY A 192 -4.35 -11.85 0.44
C GLY A 192 -4.73 -10.43 0.82
N MET A 193 -5.06 -9.58 -0.14
CA MET A 193 -5.60 -8.26 0.15
C MET A 193 -6.92 -8.33 0.89
N SER A 194 -7.82 -9.21 0.48
CA SER A 194 -9.14 -9.34 1.08
C SER A 194 -9.04 -9.85 2.51
N LEU A 195 -8.23 -10.89 2.74
CA LEU A 195 -7.98 -11.44 4.08
C LEU A 195 -7.29 -10.42 4.99
N THR A 196 -6.31 -9.67 4.50
CA THR A 196 -5.68 -8.62 5.32
C THR A 196 -6.63 -7.46 5.58
N THR A 197 -7.44 -7.04 4.60
CA THR A 197 -8.44 -5.97 4.79
C THR A 197 -9.49 -6.37 5.84
N LEU A 198 -9.98 -7.61 5.80
CA LEU A 198 -10.86 -8.16 6.83
C LEU A 198 -10.14 -8.26 8.19
N GLY A 199 -8.89 -8.71 8.18
CA GLY A 199 -8.05 -8.78 9.37
C GLY A 199 -7.81 -7.42 10.02
N CYS A 200 -7.72 -6.33 9.25
CA CYS A 200 -7.51 -4.98 9.79
C CYS A 200 -8.58 -4.57 10.80
N PHE A 201 -9.84 -4.97 10.62
CA PHE A 201 -10.91 -4.66 11.57
C PHE A 201 -10.66 -5.23 12.98
N ILE A 202 -9.83 -6.26 13.09
CA ILE A 202 -9.46 -6.90 14.36
C ILE A 202 -8.07 -6.43 14.79
N PHE A 203 -7.08 -6.52 13.90
CA PHE A 203 -5.68 -6.27 14.22
C PHE A 203 -5.36 -4.80 14.45
N VAL A 204 -6.01 -3.86 13.73
CA VAL A 204 -5.71 -2.44 13.90
C VAL A 204 -6.21 -1.93 15.27
N PRO A 205 -7.44 -2.21 15.73
CA PRO A 205 -7.85 -1.87 17.10
C PRO A 205 -6.97 -2.51 18.18
N LEU A 206 -6.55 -3.77 17.99
CA LEU A 206 -5.63 -4.44 18.92
C LEU A 206 -4.26 -3.74 18.97
N LEU A 207 -3.74 -3.34 17.82
CA LEU A 207 -2.50 -2.58 17.74
C LEU A 207 -2.63 -1.22 18.44
N MET A 208 -3.76 -0.52 18.27
CA MET A 208 -4.04 0.73 18.96
C MET A 208 -4.02 0.55 20.48
N LEU A 209 -4.71 -0.47 21.01
CA LEU A 209 -4.71 -0.78 22.44
C LEU A 209 -3.29 -1.08 22.97
N LEU A 210 -2.48 -1.79 22.18
CA LEU A 210 -1.08 -2.05 22.54
C LEU A 210 -0.23 -0.77 22.53
N MET A 211 -0.47 0.13 21.58
CA MET A 211 0.26 1.40 21.48
C MET A 211 -0.10 2.35 22.62
N ASP A 212 -1.36 2.43 23.00
CA ASP A 212 -1.85 3.17 24.17
C ASP A 212 -1.24 2.61 25.47
N ALA A 213 -1.26 1.27 25.64
CA ALA A 213 -0.62 0.62 26.79
C ALA A 213 0.89 0.87 26.92
N VAL A 214 1.58 1.16 25.80
CA VAL A 214 3.01 1.47 25.74
C VAL A 214 3.28 2.99 25.79
N GLY A 215 2.23 3.82 25.81
CA GLY A 215 2.32 5.29 25.88
C GLY A 215 2.81 5.95 24.59
N LEU A 216 2.55 5.32 23.43
CA LEU A 216 2.92 5.84 22.10
C LEU A 216 1.82 6.67 21.44
N VAL A 217 0.59 6.50 21.89
CA VAL A 217 -0.63 7.21 21.46
C VAL A 217 -1.39 7.59 22.72
#